data_AF-A0AAW6YKH6-F1
#
_entry.id   AF-A0AAW6YKH6-F1
#
_cell.length_a   1.000
_cell.length_b   1.000
_cell.length_c   1.000
_cell.angle_alpha   90.00
_cell.angle_beta   90.00
_cell.angle_gamma   90.00
#
_symmetry.space_group_name_H-M   'P 1'
#
loop_
_entity.id
_entity.type
_entity.pdbx_description
1 polymer ?
#
loop_
_entity_poly.entity_id
_entity_poly.type
_entity_poly.pdbx_seq_one_letter_code
_entity_poly.pdbx_strand_id
1 'polypeptide(L)'
;MIIISSIKRFSKYLITISSVINPLDYIAENVLPAIWKERQWIRCLYTTNIDPNFEDFIVSTYTKRGASNIVPKEGQFNLSNEEVVQLVTSLTVVVIKNWITQDNPSPPKHFKGEFLRLIRTPIYEYINHTAVTVSD
;
A
#
# COMPACT_ATOMS: atom_id res chain seq x y z
N MET A 1 -21.08 13.17 -5.27
CA MET A 1 -21.78 11.89 -5.01
C MET A 1 -20.92 10.64 -5.29
N ILE A 2 -19.87 10.72 -6.12
CA ILE A 2 -18.96 9.59 -6.47
C ILE A 2 -17.93 9.27 -5.37
N ILE A 3 -17.52 10.29 -4.62
CA ILE A 3 -16.52 10.19 -3.54
C ILE A 3 -17.06 9.30 -2.40
N ILE A 4 -18.27 9.57 -1.89
CA ILE A 4 -18.86 8.82 -0.75
C ILE A 4 -19.13 7.34 -1.09
N SER A 5 -19.54 7.03 -2.32
CA SER A 5 -19.79 5.64 -2.76
C SER A 5 -18.50 4.85 -2.93
N SER A 6 -17.44 5.48 -3.46
CA SER A 6 -16.10 4.90 -3.54
C SER A 6 -15.49 4.69 -2.16
N ILE A 7 -15.67 5.66 -1.24
CA ILE A 7 -15.23 5.60 0.16
C ILE A 7 -15.90 4.43 0.90
N LYS A 8 -17.23 4.29 0.84
CA LYS A 8 -17.93 3.17 1.50
C LYS A 8 -17.51 1.81 0.95
N ARG A 9 -17.23 1.74 -0.35
CA ARG A 9 -16.82 0.50 -1.02
C ARG A 9 -15.40 0.10 -0.62
N PHE A 10 -14.46 1.03 -0.62
CA PHE A 10 -13.07 0.78 -0.23
C PHE A 10 -12.93 0.55 1.29
N SER A 11 -13.64 1.32 2.12
CA SER A 11 -13.58 1.20 3.57
C SER A 11 -14.08 -0.16 4.07
N LYS A 12 -15.03 -0.79 3.36
CA LYS A 12 -15.62 -2.10 3.73
C LYS A 12 -14.62 -3.24 3.71
N TYR A 13 -13.60 -3.15 2.86
CA TYR A 13 -12.64 -4.23 2.66
C TYR A 13 -11.44 -4.19 3.60
N LEU A 14 -11.29 -3.08 4.33
CA LEU A 14 -10.11 -2.81 5.17
C LEU A 14 -10.48 -2.81 6.66
N ILE A 15 -11.57 -3.50 7.03
CA ILE A 15 -12.08 -3.59 8.40
C ILE A 15 -11.53 -4.86 9.06
N THR A 16 -10.80 -4.64 10.15
CA THR A 16 -10.30 -5.61 11.17
C THR A 16 -8.82 -5.98 11.06
N ILE A 17 -7.92 -5.05 11.41
CA ILE A 17 -6.57 -5.44 11.87
C ILE A 17 -6.73 -5.83 13.34
N SER A 18 -6.69 -7.13 13.63
CA SER A 18 -6.61 -7.67 14.99
C SER A 18 -5.17 -7.54 15.50
N SER A 19 -4.98 -7.25 16.79
CA SER A 19 -3.67 -7.05 17.45
C SER A 19 -2.74 -8.28 17.43
N VAL A 20 -3.21 -9.42 16.92
CA VAL A 20 -2.46 -10.70 16.88
C VAL A 20 -1.73 -10.90 15.54
N ILE A 21 -2.14 -10.22 14.46
CA ILE A 21 -1.61 -10.46 13.11
C ILE A 21 -0.78 -9.25 12.67
N ASN A 22 0.41 -9.50 12.12
CA ASN A 22 1.24 -8.45 11.53
C ASN A 22 0.42 -7.66 10.47
N PRO A 23 0.36 -6.31 10.55
CA PRO A 23 -0.47 -5.51 9.65
C PRO A 23 -0.19 -5.74 8.16
N LEU A 24 1.07 -5.98 7.77
CA LEU A 24 1.46 -6.20 6.38
C LEU A 24 1.01 -7.58 5.89
N ASP A 25 1.08 -8.60 6.74
CA ASP A 25 0.55 -9.93 6.44
C ASP A 25 -0.97 -9.89 6.30
N TYR A 26 -1.67 -9.13 7.15
CA TYR A 26 -3.10 -8.91 7.02
C TYR A 26 -3.47 -8.29 5.67
N ILE A 27 -2.70 -7.29 5.22
CA ILE A 27 -2.91 -6.65 3.91
C ILE A 27 -2.75 -7.67 2.78
N ALA A 28 -1.67 -8.45 2.84
CA ALA A 28 -1.39 -9.52 1.88
C ALA A 28 -2.54 -10.54 1.76
N GLU A 29 -3.14 -10.95 2.88
CA GLU A 29 -4.16 -12.01 2.92
C GLU A 29 -5.59 -11.51 2.64
N ASN A 30 -5.93 -10.29 3.08
CA ASN A 30 -7.31 -9.83 3.11
C ASN A 30 -7.56 -8.63 2.18
N VAL A 31 -6.61 -7.71 2.14
CA VAL A 31 -6.76 -6.43 1.43
C VAL A 31 -6.50 -6.59 -0.06
N LEU A 32 -5.40 -7.26 -0.45
CA LEU A 32 -5.10 -7.46 -1.88
C LEU A 32 -6.23 -8.20 -2.62
N PRO A 33 -6.82 -9.30 -2.09
CA PRO A 33 -7.96 -9.96 -2.73
C PRO A 33 -9.20 -9.07 -2.85
N ALA A 34 -9.40 -8.18 -1.89
CA ALA A 34 -10.54 -7.29 -1.91
C ALA A 34 -10.38 -6.15 -2.93
N ILE A 35 -9.19 -5.56 -3.01
CA ILE A 35 -8.83 -4.60 -4.07
C ILE A 35 -9.00 -5.25 -5.44
N TRP A 36 -8.58 -6.50 -5.60
CA TRP A 36 -8.70 -7.21 -6.87
C TRP A 36 -10.13 -7.37 -7.39
N LYS A 37 -11.10 -7.58 -6.48
CA LYS A 37 -12.53 -7.69 -6.83
C LYS A 37 -13.05 -6.41 -7.48
N GLU A 38 -12.49 -5.26 -7.11
CA GLU A 38 -12.89 -3.93 -7.58
C GLU A 38 -11.83 -3.29 -8.49
N ARG A 39 -10.88 -4.07 -9.01
CA ARG A 39 -9.66 -3.57 -9.68
C ARG A 39 -9.90 -2.57 -10.82
N GLN A 40 -10.97 -2.74 -11.59
CA GLN A 40 -11.29 -1.83 -12.70
C GLN A 40 -11.65 -0.44 -12.18
N TRP A 41 -12.46 -0.38 -11.14
CA TRP A 41 -12.84 0.87 -10.50
C TRP A 41 -11.66 1.52 -9.80
N ILE A 42 -10.85 0.72 -9.09
CA ILE A 42 -9.67 1.20 -8.36
C ILE A 42 -8.61 1.71 -9.32
N ARG A 43 -8.36 1.02 -10.45
CA ARG A 43 -7.49 1.50 -11.52
C ARG A 43 -7.98 2.85 -12.02
N CYS A 44 -9.28 3.00 -12.31
CA CYS A 44 -9.86 4.26 -12.73
C CYS A 44 -9.58 5.40 -11.72
N LEU A 45 -9.77 5.16 -10.42
CA LEU A 45 -9.48 6.15 -9.38
C LEU A 45 -8.00 6.57 -9.34
N TYR A 46 -7.06 5.68 -9.64
CA TYR A 46 -5.63 6.00 -9.67
C TYR A 46 -5.13 6.60 -10.99
N THR A 47 -5.72 6.23 -12.12
CA THR A 47 -5.22 6.62 -13.46
C THR A 47 -6.01 7.77 -14.07
N THR A 48 -7.17 8.11 -13.53
CA THR A 48 -8.01 9.20 -14.02
C THR A 48 -8.10 10.28 -12.95
N ASN A 49 -8.22 11.55 -13.38
CA ASN A 49 -8.41 12.67 -12.46
C ASN A 49 -9.87 12.79 -11.95
N ILE A 50 -10.59 11.66 -11.85
CA ILE A 50 -12.00 11.63 -11.44
C ILE A 50 -12.18 11.98 -9.96
N ASP A 51 -11.18 11.69 -9.14
CA ASP A 51 -11.09 12.09 -7.75
C ASP A 51 -9.62 12.40 -7.41
N PRO A 52 -9.17 13.66 -7.59
CA PRO A 52 -7.78 14.06 -7.38
C PRO A 52 -7.29 13.82 -5.94
N ASN A 53 -8.21 13.75 -4.97
CA ASN A 53 -7.89 13.62 -3.55
C ASN A 53 -7.93 12.16 -3.07
N PHE A 54 -8.17 11.20 -3.97
CA PHE A 54 -8.34 9.80 -3.59
C PHE A 54 -7.12 9.23 -2.87
N GLU A 55 -5.91 9.51 -3.37
CA GLU A 55 -4.67 8.99 -2.79
C GLU A 55 -4.40 9.57 -1.40
N ASP A 56 -4.51 10.90 -1.24
CA ASP A 56 -4.39 11.59 0.04
C ASP A 56 -5.43 11.10 1.05
N PHE A 57 -6.65 10.85 0.59
CA PHE A 57 -7.71 10.28 1.43
C PHE A 57 -7.34 8.89 1.96
N ILE A 58 -6.81 8.01 1.11
CA ILE A 58 -6.38 6.66 1.52
C ILE A 58 -5.23 6.78 2.53
N VAL A 59 -4.17 7.51 2.20
CA VAL A 59 -3.00 7.65 3.09
C VAL A 59 -3.41 8.24 4.45
N SER A 60 -4.19 9.32 4.47
CA SER A 60 -4.61 9.96 5.73
C SER A 60 -5.54 9.07 6.56
N THR A 61 -6.49 8.38 5.94
CA THR A 61 -7.42 7.48 6.63
C THR A 61 -6.69 6.31 7.28
N TYR A 62 -5.75 5.70 6.56
CA TYR A 62 -5.04 4.52 7.06
C TYR A 62 -3.84 4.85 7.92
N THR A 63 -3.26 6.04 7.82
CA THR A 63 -2.29 6.52 8.82
C THR A 63 -2.97 6.64 10.18
N LYS A 64 -4.13 7.30 10.24
CA LYS A 64 -4.90 7.45 11.49
C LYS A 64 -5.34 6.12 12.09
N ARG A 65 -5.73 5.15 11.26
CA ARG A 65 -6.13 3.80 11.71
C ARG A 65 -4.96 2.86 11.97
N GLY A 66 -3.85 3.05 11.25
CA GLY A 66 -2.60 2.31 11.42
C GLY A 66 -1.90 2.71 12.70
N ALA A 67 -2.05 3.97 13.15
CA ALA A 67 -1.45 4.48 14.37
C ALA A 67 -1.86 3.71 15.64
N SER A 68 -3.00 3.02 15.65
CA SER A 68 -3.42 2.15 16.76
C SER A 68 -2.91 0.71 16.66
N ASN A 69 -2.32 0.30 15.53
CA ASN A 69 -1.99 -1.10 15.23
C ASN A 69 -0.53 -1.33 14.79
N ILE A 70 0.14 -0.28 14.33
CA ILE A 70 1.56 -0.28 14.00
C ILE A 70 2.26 0.36 15.20
N VAL A 71 3.14 -0.40 15.82
CA VAL A 71 4.01 0.09 16.90
C VAL A 71 5.39 0.28 16.31
N PRO A 72 5.81 1.53 16.02
CA PRO A 72 7.16 1.82 15.56
C PRO A 72 8.20 1.35 16.58
N LYS A 73 9.40 1.02 16.09
CA LYS A 73 10.54 0.80 16.98
C LYS A 73 10.98 2.15 17.53
N GLU A 74 10.84 2.35 18.84
CA GLU A 74 11.25 3.58 19.50
C GLU A 74 12.74 3.85 19.33
N GLY A 75 13.11 5.13 19.20
CA GLY A 75 14.50 5.58 19.20
C GLY A 75 15.33 5.26 17.95
N GLN A 76 14.74 4.63 16.92
CA GLN A 76 15.47 4.29 15.70
C GLN A 76 15.67 5.50 14.75
N PHE A 77 14.72 6.43 14.74
CA PHE A 77 14.72 7.61 13.89
C PHE A 77 14.28 8.85 14.67
N ASN A 78 14.73 10.03 14.26
CA ASN A 78 14.22 11.31 14.77
C ASN A 78 12.89 11.67 14.08
N LEU A 79 11.91 10.77 14.20
CA LEU A 79 10.56 10.89 13.67
C LEU A 79 9.57 10.52 14.76
N SER A 80 8.42 11.18 14.78
CA SER A 80 7.29 10.78 15.60
C SER A 80 6.71 9.43 15.15
N ASN A 81 6.00 8.76 16.04
CA ASN A 81 5.32 7.51 15.69
C ASN A 81 4.35 7.69 14.52
N GLU A 82 3.66 8.83 14.45
CA GLU A 82 2.73 9.14 13.35
C GLU A 82 3.47 9.27 12.01
N GLU A 83 4.62 9.95 11.97
CA GLU A 83 5.44 10.08 10.76
C GLU A 83 5.97 8.72 10.27
N VAL A 84 6.38 7.84 11.18
CA VAL A 84 6.78 6.47 10.82
C VAL A 84 5.61 5.66 10.28
N VAL A 85 4.43 5.76 10.89
CA VAL A 85 3.21 5.10 10.42
C VAL A 85 2.79 5.62 9.04
N GLN A 86 2.89 6.94 8.82
CA GLN A 86 2.61 7.56 7.53
C GLN A 86 3.57 7.05 6.46
N LEU A 87 4.86 6.93 6.77
CA LEU A 87 5.86 6.38 5.83
C LEU A 87 5.51 4.95 5.40
N VAL A 88 5.23 4.07 6.37
CA VAL A 88 4.85 2.68 6.10
C VAL A 88 3.56 2.61 5.28
N THR A 89 2.57 3.44 5.62
CA THR A 89 1.29 3.52 4.91
C THR A 89 1.50 3.97 3.46
N SER A 90 2.30 5.02 3.25
CA SER A 90 2.57 5.57 1.93
C SER A 90 3.29 4.58 1.03
N LEU A 91 4.32 3.89 1.55
CA LEU A 91 5.02 2.83 0.82
C LEU A 91 4.06 1.70 0.41
N THR A 92 3.19 1.29 1.33
CA THR A 92 2.19 0.25 1.08
C THR A 92 1.22 0.66 -0.03
N VAL A 93 0.71 1.89 0.02
CA VAL A 93 -0.20 2.45 -1.00
C VAL A 93 0.47 2.50 -2.37
N VAL A 94 1.73 2.96 -2.44
CA VAL A 94 2.50 3.03 -3.69
C VAL A 94 2.69 1.64 -4.31
N VAL A 95 3.06 0.63 -3.52
CA VAL A 95 3.23 -0.75 -4.02
C VAL A 95 1.91 -1.29 -4.58
N ILE A 96 0.79 -1.08 -3.87
CA ILE A 96 -0.53 -1.52 -4.30
C ILE A 96 -0.99 -0.79 -5.57
N LYS A 97 -0.79 0.53 -5.63
CA LYS A 97 -1.10 1.37 -6.79
C LYS A 97 -0.35 0.84 -8.00
N ASN A 98 0.98 0.72 -7.90
CA ASN A 98 1.83 0.23 -8.99
C ASN A 98 1.40 -1.14 -9.49
N TRP A 99 1.01 -2.05 -8.59
CA TRP A 99 0.47 -3.35 -8.98
C TRP A 99 -0.87 -3.23 -9.71
N ILE A 100 -1.88 -2.58 -9.11
CA ILE A 100 -3.25 -2.61 -9.62
C ILE A 100 -3.43 -1.81 -10.92
N THR A 101 -2.52 -0.88 -11.20
CA THR A 101 -2.52 -0.07 -12.43
C THR A 101 -1.64 -0.64 -13.55
N GLN A 102 -1.01 -1.81 -13.38
CA GLN A 102 -0.38 -2.52 -14.51
C GLN A 102 -1.44 -2.91 -15.54
N ASP A 103 -1.08 -2.95 -16.83
CA ASP A 103 -2.00 -3.33 -17.91
C ASP A 103 -2.54 -4.75 -17.76
N ASN A 104 -1.70 -5.68 -17.28
CA ASN A 104 -2.09 -7.04 -16.94
C ASN A 104 -1.54 -7.44 -15.56
N PRO A 105 -2.16 -6.96 -14.46
CA PRO A 105 -1.65 -7.21 -13.12
C PRO A 105 -1.83 -8.68 -12.75
N SER A 106 -0.83 -9.29 -12.12
CA SER A 106 -0.97 -10.67 -11.66
C SER A 106 -2.06 -10.78 -10.56
N PRO A 107 -2.85 -11.87 -10.52
CA PRO A 107 -3.83 -12.07 -9.46
C PRO A 107 -3.21 -12.06 -8.04
N PRO A 108 -3.98 -11.74 -6.98
CA PRO A 108 -3.48 -11.61 -5.61
C PRO A 108 -2.71 -12.82 -5.11
N LYS A 109 -3.15 -14.03 -5.48
CA LYS A 109 -2.50 -15.29 -5.11
C LYS A 109 -1.03 -15.34 -5.54
N HIS A 110 -0.69 -14.70 -6.66
CA HIS A 110 0.67 -14.62 -7.18
C HIS A 110 1.39 -13.36 -6.68
N PHE A 111 0.70 -12.21 -6.65
CA PHE A 111 1.30 -10.95 -6.25
C PHE A 111 1.66 -10.87 -4.76
N LYS A 112 0.95 -11.60 -3.89
CA LYS A 112 1.15 -11.54 -2.44
C LYS A 112 2.61 -11.75 -2.01
N GLY A 113 3.30 -12.71 -2.62
CA GLY A 113 4.72 -12.97 -2.31
C GLY A 113 5.62 -11.79 -2.69
N GLU A 114 5.38 -11.23 -3.87
CA GLU A 114 6.06 -10.04 -4.38
C GLU A 114 5.79 -8.81 -3.50
N PHE A 115 4.54 -8.59 -3.10
CA PHE A 115 4.14 -7.52 -2.18
C PHE A 115 4.92 -7.61 -0.86
N LEU A 116 4.95 -8.79 -0.22
CA LEU A 116 5.65 -8.95 1.05
C LEU A 116 7.16 -8.77 0.89
N ARG A 117 7.74 -9.21 -0.23
CA ARG A 117 9.16 -8.96 -0.55
C ARG A 117 9.42 -7.46 -0.70
N LEU A 118 8.60 -6.75 -1.48
CA LEU A 118 8.69 -5.30 -1.72
C LEU A 118 8.51 -4.42 -0.48
N ILE A 119 7.89 -4.91 0.59
CA ILE A 119 7.76 -4.14 1.83
C ILE A 119 8.80 -4.55 2.88
N ARG A 120 9.26 -5.81 2.86
CA ARG A 120 10.24 -6.32 3.83
C ARG A 120 11.68 -6.04 3.45
N THR A 121 11.97 -5.87 2.17
CA THR A 121 13.30 -5.54 1.69
C THR A 121 13.59 -4.04 1.91
N PRO A 122 14.71 -3.67 2.55
CA PRO A 122 15.12 -2.27 2.65
C PRO A 122 15.27 -1.61 1.28
N ILE A 123 14.82 -0.36 1.14
CA ILE A 123 14.81 0.35 -0.15
C ILE A 123 16.19 0.40 -0.82
N TYR A 124 17.27 0.50 -0.03
CA TYR A 124 18.63 0.53 -0.56
C TYR A 124 19.02 -0.76 -1.29
N GLU A 125 18.37 -1.89 -0.99
CA GLU A 125 18.64 -3.18 -1.64
C GLU A 125 17.95 -3.31 -3.01
N TYR A 126 17.11 -2.35 -3.42
CA TYR A 126 16.49 -2.35 -4.74
C TYR A 126 17.39 -1.83 -5.86
N ILE A 127 18.51 -1.20 -5.51
CA ILE A 127 19.39 -0.54 -6.46
C ILE A 127 20.78 -1.18 -6.43
N ASN A 128 21.32 -1.51 -7.60
CA ASN A 128 22.73 -1.90 -7.73
C ASN A 128 23.58 -0.64 -7.91
N HIS A 129 24.70 -0.56 -7.17
CA HIS A 129 25.64 0.57 -7.25
C HIS A 129 26.59 0.52 -8.45
N THR A 130 26.65 -0.59 -9.19
CA THR A 130 27.49 -0.71 -10.38
C THR A 130 26.69 -0.43 -11.64
N ALA A 131 26.95 0.73 -12.25
CA ALA A 131 26.61 0.96 -13.64
C ALA A 131 27.23 -0.17 -14.48
N VAL A 132 26.41 -0.85 -15.28
CA VAL A 132 26.91 -1.71 -16.35
C VAL A 132 27.69 -0.78 -17.26
N THR A 133 29.02 -0.79 -17.21
CA THR A 133 29.83 -0.23 -18.29
C THR A 133 29.59 -1.12 -19.48
N VAL A 134 28.70 -0.69 -20.35
CA VAL A 134 28.65 -1.19 -21.73
C VAL A 134 29.99 -0.78 -22.33
N SER A 135 30.92 -1.72 -22.38
CA SER A 135 32.11 -1.60 -23.20
C SER A 135 31.67 -1.69 -24.66
N ASP A 136 31.98 -0.63 -25.42
CA ASP A 136 31.83 -0.56 -26.88
C ASP A 136 32.49 -1.73 -27.61
#